data_AF-A0A2A2QU30-F1
#
_entry.id   AF-A0A2A2QU30-F1
#
_cell.length_a   1.000
_cell.length_b   1.000
_cell.length_c   1.000
_cell.angle_alpha   90.00
_cell.angle_beta   90.00
_cell.angle_gamma   90.00
#
_symmetry.space_group_name_H-M   'P 1'
#
loop_
_entity.id
_entity.type
_entity.pdbx_description
1 polymer ?
#
loop_
_entity_poly.entity_id
_entity_poly.type
_entity_poly.pdbx_seq_one_letter_code
_entity_poly.pdbx_strand_id
1 'polypeptide(L)'
;MKSVVGWGKRPLPQARSRDEKKTRSSTVYFASELFTLKHLIGNAYLAEAIYEKSQGRYLCELPQDFEPRGTTARAVRDQDIKALMACDLALFNFDGTELDSGTVVEFMFAKFADIPCVILRSDLRKAGDGNDPWNLMASFYPRTVNVVVPSLLAYKTILKRRHRRLDEIVRLAGQHSTADAQKMCDEIAVLCVRALDRVRVMEPVMPKHLREEVYNWLALMPGLRGKAKELRKEFESFLERKVERDLL
;
A
#
# COMPACT_ATOMS: atom_id res chain seq x y z
N MET A 1 33.11 -68.50 23.73
CA MET A 1 32.67 -67.93 22.43
C MET A 1 31.18 -67.62 22.54
N LYS A 2 30.80 -66.36 22.73
CA LYS A 2 29.44 -65.74 22.70
C LYS A 2 29.64 -64.26 23.07
N SER A 3 29.76 -63.38 22.07
CA SER A 3 28.72 -62.58 21.40
C SER A 3 28.57 -61.19 22.04
N VAL A 4 29.04 -60.20 21.29
CA VAL A 4 29.00 -58.75 21.53
C VAL A 4 27.54 -58.27 21.51
N VAL A 5 27.14 -57.46 22.51
CA VAL A 5 25.90 -56.67 22.45
C VAL A 5 26.29 -55.20 22.58
N GLY A 6 26.08 -54.47 21.48
CA GLY A 6 26.40 -53.06 21.34
C GLY A 6 25.46 -52.17 22.14
N TRP A 7 26.03 -51.18 22.81
CA TRP A 7 25.30 -50.12 23.50
C TRP A 7 24.79 -49.12 22.47
N GLY A 8 23.46 -48.99 22.39
CA GLY A 8 22.78 -48.01 21.53
C GLY A 8 23.14 -46.57 21.91
N LYS A 9 23.69 -45.83 20.93
CA LYS A 9 23.83 -44.37 21.02
C LYS A 9 22.43 -43.76 20.93
N ARG A 10 22.01 -43.04 21.96
CA ARG A 10 20.83 -42.16 21.88
C ARG A 10 21.15 -41.01 20.90
N PRO A 11 20.24 -40.62 20.00
CA PRO A 11 20.46 -39.44 19.16
C PRO A 11 20.51 -38.19 20.03
N LEU A 12 21.51 -37.34 19.79
CA LEU A 12 21.54 -35.98 20.32
C LEU A 12 20.33 -35.21 19.77
N PRO A 13 19.69 -34.33 20.57
CA PRO A 13 18.56 -33.56 20.08
C PRO A 13 19.05 -32.64 18.94
N GLN A 14 18.41 -32.77 17.78
CA GLN A 14 18.61 -31.87 16.65
C GLN A 14 18.39 -30.43 17.12
N ALA A 15 19.40 -29.60 16.88
CA ALA A 15 19.27 -28.16 17.03
C ALA A 15 18.03 -27.71 16.25
N ARG A 16 17.05 -27.15 16.96
CA ARG A 16 15.88 -26.53 16.35
C ARG A 16 16.39 -25.52 15.33
N SER A 17 16.05 -25.74 14.07
CA SER A 17 16.23 -24.77 13.00
C SER A 17 15.69 -23.43 13.50
N ARG A 18 16.48 -22.36 13.34
CA ARG A 18 16.03 -20.98 13.54
C ARG A 18 14.62 -20.86 12.96
N ASP A 19 13.64 -20.61 13.81
CA ASP A 19 12.27 -20.35 13.42
C ASP A 19 12.31 -19.31 12.28
N GLU A 20 11.84 -19.71 11.09
CA GLU A 20 11.39 -18.76 10.09
C GLU A 20 10.33 -17.91 10.77
N LYS A 21 10.72 -16.73 11.28
CA LYS A 21 9.76 -15.72 11.72
C LYS A 21 8.90 -15.44 10.50
N LYS A 22 7.73 -16.07 10.45
CA LYS A 22 6.71 -15.86 9.44
C LYS A 22 6.48 -14.35 9.40
N THR A 23 6.99 -13.68 8.37
CA THR A 23 6.89 -12.23 8.25
C THR A 23 5.41 -11.87 8.29
N ARG A 24 4.99 -11.19 9.36
CA ARG A 24 3.61 -10.73 9.49
C ARG A 24 3.26 -9.86 8.29
N SER A 25 2.07 -10.06 7.74
CA SER A 25 1.53 -9.20 6.70
C SER A 25 1.32 -7.77 7.23
N SER A 26 1.55 -6.79 6.37
CA SER A 26 1.31 -5.37 6.64
C SER A 26 0.09 -4.87 5.88
N THR A 27 -0.73 -4.07 6.56
CA THR A 27 -1.85 -3.37 5.94
C THR A 27 -1.35 -2.13 5.20
N VAL A 28 -1.93 -1.85 4.04
CA VAL A 28 -1.56 -0.72 3.18
C VAL A 28 -2.81 0.06 2.85
N TYR A 29 -2.94 1.28 3.38
CA TYR A 29 -4.04 2.15 2.97
C TYR A 29 -3.82 2.55 1.50
N PHE A 30 -4.74 2.18 0.62
CA PHE A 30 -4.61 2.45 -0.81
C PHE A 30 -5.58 3.55 -1.24
N ALA A 31 -5.06 4.78 -1.22
CA ALA A 31 -5.73 5.99 -1.66
C ALA A 31 -5.62 6.16 -3.19
N SER A 32 -6.75 6.37 -3.83
CA SER A 32 -6.85 6.55 -5.28
C SER A 32 -8.19 7.18 -5.61
N GLU A 33 -8.34 7.68 -6.83
CA GLU A 33 -9.59 8.25 -7.30
C GLU A 33 -10.71 7.19 -7.27
N LEU A 34 -11.95 7.61 -6.93
CA LEU A 34 -13.11 6.71 -6.82
C LEU A 34 -14.28 7.12 -7.74
N PHE A 35 -14.04 8.04 -8.67
CA PHE A 35 -15.09 8.72 -9.43
C PHE A 35 -15.67 7.93 -10.61
N THR A 36 -14.95 6.94 -11.14
CA THR A 36 -15.35 6.25 -12.37
C THR A 36 -15.21 4.74 -12.26
N LEU A 37 -15.94 4.02 -13.11
CA LEU A 37 -15.81 2.56 -13.27
C LEU A 37 -14.35 2.12 -13.43
N LYS A 38 -13.57 2.87 -14.21
CA LYS A 38 -12.16 2.56 -14.48
C LYS A 38 -11.30 2.68 -13.22
N HIS A 39 -11.61 3.63 -12.35
CA HIS A 39 -10.87 3.74 -11.10
C HIS A 39 -11.21 2.59 -10.16
N LEU A 40 -12.50 2.32 -9.94
CA LEU A 40 -12.94 1.26 -9.03
C LEU A 40 -12.36 -0.12 -9.41
N ILE A 41 -12.47 -0.50 -10.69
CA ILE A 41 -11.91 -1.77 -11.16
C ILE A 41 -10.38 -1.77 -11.16
N GLY A 42 -9.74 -0.64 -11.45
CA GLY A 42 -8.29 -0.50 -11.45
C GLY A 42 -7.71 -0.63 -10.04
N ASN A 43 -8.32 0.03 -9.07
CA ASN A 43 -7.92 -0.02 -7.66
C ASN A 43 -8.05 -1.44 -7.10
N ALA A 44 -9.21 -2.08 -7.32
CA ALA A 44 -9.44 -3.46 -6.89
C ALA A 44 -8.42 -4.42 -7.50
N TYR A 45 -8.23 -4.35 -8.83
CA TYR A 45 -7.30 -5.24 -9.51
C TYR A 45 -5.85 -5.03 -9.05
N LEU A 46 -5.42 -3.78 -8.89
CA LEU A 46 -4.05 -3.49 -8.45
C LEU A 46 -3.82 -3.95 -7.00
N ALA A 47 -4.81 -3.80 -6.11
CA ALA A 47 -4.75 -4.32 -4.74
C ALA A 47 -4.58 -5.85 -4.72
N GLU A 48 -5.38 -6.57 -5.51
CA GLU A 48 -5.30 -8.04 -5.66
C GLU A 48 -3.95 -8.46 -6.25
N ALA A 49 -3.47 -7.75 -7.28
CA ALA A 49 -2.17 -8.03 -7.87
C ALA A 49 -1.02 -7.77 -6.88
N ILE A 50 -1.08 -6.70 -6.06
CA ILE A 50 -0.10 -6.45 -5.00
C ILE A 50 -0.11 -7.60 -3.98
N TYR A 51 -1.28 -8.08 -3.58
CA TYR A 51 -1.41 -9.24 -2.69
C TYR A 51 -0.73 -10.47 -3.29
N GLU A 52 -1.05 -10.82 -4.54
CA GLU A 52 -0.48 -11.98 -5.24
C GLU A 52 1.04 -11.85 -5.39
N LYS A 53 1.53 -10.73 -5.94
CA LYS A 53 2.96 -10.52 -6.23
C LYS A 53 3.80 -10.35 -4.96
N SER A 54 3.17 -9.94 -3.85
CA SER A 54 3.83 -9.89 -2.54
C SER A 54 3.75 -11.19 -1.75
N GLN A 55 3.07 -12.23 -2.28
CA GLN A 55 2.79 -13.49 -1.59
C GLN A 55 2.08 -13.27 -0.24
N GLY A 56 1.12 -12.35 -0.23
CA GLY A 56 0.30 -12.02 0.94
C GLY A 56 1.01 -11.17 2.01
N ARG A 57 2.18 -10.61 1.72
CA ARG A 57 2.87 -9.70 2.65
C ARG A 57 2.21 -8.33 2.76
N TYR A 58 1.52 -7.88 1.71
CA TYR A 58 0.82 -6.60 1.68
C TYR A 58 -0.67 -6.78 1.45
N LEU A 59 -1.46 -6.25 2.39
CA LEU A 59 -2.93 -6.30 2.38
C LEU A 59 -3.44 -4.88 2.15
N CYS A 60 -3.83 -4.57 0.91
CA CYS A 60 -4.37 -3.25 0.60
C CYS A 60 -5.78 -3.07 1.18
N GLU A 61 -5.97 -2.01 1.96
CA GLU A 61 -7.28 -1.55 2.40
C GLU A 61 -7.76 -0.46 1.44
N LEU A 62 -8.89 -0.71 0.78
CA LEU A 62 -9.47 0.18 -0.22
C LEU A 62 -10.63 0.98 0.38
N PRO A 63 -10.62 2.32 0.32
CA PRO A 63 -11.73 3.13 0.81
C PRO A 63 -13.08 2.82 0.14
N GLN A 64 -13.04 2.30 -1.09
CA GLN A 64 -14.24 1.90 -1.83
C GLN A 64 -14.95 0.65 -1.26
N ASP A 65 -14.29 -0.12 -0.39
CA ASP A 65 -14.81 -1.36 0.20
C ASP A 65 -15.32 -1.17 1.64
N PHE A 66 -15.20 0.04 2.20
CA PHE A 66 -15.59 0.29 3.59
C PHE A 66 -17.10 0.28 3.78
N GLU A 67 -17.59 -0.71 4.54
CA GLU A 67 -19.00 -0.87 4.87
C GLU A 67 -19.24 -0.98 6.40
N PRO A 68 -20.30 -0.35 6.95
CA PRO A 68 -21.20 0.56 6.26
C PRO A 68 -20.50 1.87 5.89
N ARG A 69 -20.74 2.36 4.68
CA ARG A 69 -20.24 3.69 4.29
C ARG A 69 -20.96 4.78 5.07
N GLY A 70 -20.21 5.76 5.56
CA GLY A 70 -20.77 6.96 6.19
C GLY A 70 -21.77 7.66 5.26
N THR A 71 -22.94 8.07 5.78
CA THR A 71 -23.99 8.74 4.99
C THR A 71 -23.79 10.25 4.84
N THR A 72 -22.75 10.81 5.46
CA THR A 72 -22.41 12.25 5.40
C THR A 72 -20.95 12.41 5.03
N ALA A 73 -20.60 13.52 4.36
CA ALA A 73 -19.22 13.80 3.94
C ALA A 73 -18.23 13.74 5.11
N ARG A 74 -18.61 14.26 6.29
CA ARG A 74 -17.79 14.17 7.50
C ARG A 74 -17.61 12.73 7.98
N ALA A 75 -18.68 11.92 7.96
CA ALA A 75 -18.59 10.53 8.39
C ALA A 75 -17.66 9.70 7.47
N VAL A 76 -17.74 9.92 6.15
CA VAL A 76 -16.83 9.29 5.18
C VAL A 76 -15.38 9.72 5.45
N ARG A 77 -15.12 11.03 5.53
CA ARG A 77 -13.78 11.56 5.85
C ARG A 77 -13.23 11.01 7.18
N ASP A 78 -14.06 10.97 8.22
CA ASP A 78 -13.63 10.48 9.54
C ASP A 78 -13.30 8.98 9.50
N GLN A 79 -14.03 8.19 8.71
CA GLN A 79 -13.77 6.77 8.47
C GLN A 79 -12.44 6.58 7.71
N ASP A 80 -12.23 7.36 6.63
CA ASP A 80 -11.04 7.28 5.79
C ASP A 80 -9.77 7.67 6.57
N ILE A 81 -9.80 8.77 7.34
CA ILE A 81 -8.68 9.18 8.20
C ILE A 81 -8.37 8.09 9.23
N LYS A 82 -9.38 7.52 9.90
CA LYS A 82 -9.14 6.46 10.89
C LYS A 82 -8.55 5.20 10.25
N ALA A 83 -9.05 4.79 9.10
CA ALA A 83 -8.52 3.64 8.36
C ALA A 83 -7.07 3.86 7.93
N LEU A 84 -6.74 5.04 7.39
CA LEU A 84 -5.36 5.42 7.07
C LEU A 84 -4.45 5.32 8.30
N MET A 85 -4.86 5.92 9.42
CA MET A 85 -4.07 5.91 10.65
C MET A 85 -3.88 4.49 11.22
N ALA A 86 -4.86 3.61 11.03
CA ALA A 86 -4.81 2.22 11.45
C ALA A 86 -3.87 1.35 10.58
N CYS A 87 -3.65 1.70 9.31
CA CYS A 87 -2.80 0.93 8.38
C CYS A 87 -1.30 1.08 8.65
N ASP A 88 -0.50 0.03 8.40
CA ASP A 88 0.96 0.07 8.60
C ASP A 88 1.69 1.00 7.63
N LEU A 89 1.27 0.96 6.36
CA LEU A 89 1.86 1.67 5.23
C LEU A 89 0.76 2.35 4.43
N ALA A 90 1.13 3.19 3.46
CA ALA A 90 0.18 3.78 2.54
C ALA A 90 0.69 3.79 1.10
N LEU A 91 -0.24 3.67 0.15
CA LEU A 91 -0.04 3.79 -1.30
C LEU A 91 -1.00 4.87 -1.81
N PHE A 92 -0.46 5.90 -2.46
CA PHE A 92 -1.23 7.01 -3.02
C PHE A 92 -1.11 7.01 -4.53
N ASN A 93 -2.23 6.86 -5.23
CA ASN A 93 -2.27 7.01 -6.68
C ASN A 93 -2.38 8.49 -7.04
N PHE A 94 -1.30 9.03 -7.59
CA PHE A 94 -1.20 10.40 -8.04
C PHE A 94 -1.37 10.45 -9.56
N ASP A 95 -2.30 9.72 -10.16
CA ASP A 95 -2.64 9.89 -11.58
C ASP A 95 -3.44 11.18 -11.80
N GLY A 96 -3.68 11.55 -13.07
CA GLY A 96 -4.49 12.72 -13.38
C GLY A 96 -3.71 13.96 -13.79
N THR A 97 -4.37 14.92 -14.44
CA THR A 97 -3.73 16.19 -14.78
C THR A 97 -3.51 17.02 -13.52
N GLU A 98 -4.54 17.05 -12.67
CA GLU A 98 -4.45 17.53 -11.30
C GLU A 98 -4.50 16.33 -10.36
N LEU A 99 -3.83 16.44 -9.22
CA LEU A 99 -3.93 15.43 -8.18
C LEU A 99 -5.34 15.45 -7.58
N ASP A 100 -5.89 14.28 -7.27
CA ASP A 100 -7.09 14.21 -6.46
C ASP A 100 -6.82 14.83 -5.08
N SER A 101 -7.53 15.90 -4.78
CA SER A 101 -7.37 16.64 -3.52
C SER A 101 -7.64 15.79 -2.29
N GLY A 102 -8.54 14.78 -2.36
CA GLY A 102 -8.79 13.84 -1.26
C GLY A 102 -7.55 13.01 -0.95
N THR A 103 -7.01 12.37 -2.00
CA THR A 103 -5.76 11.60 -1.95
C THR A 103 -4.57 12.44 -1.45
N VAL A 104 -4.47 13.71 -1.83
CA VAL A 104 -3.42 14.61 -1.32
C VAL A 104 -3.58 14.89 0.18
N VAL A 105 -4.80 15.14 0.66
CA VAL A 105 -5.06 15.35 2.09
C VAL A 105 -4.68 14.10 2.88
N GLU A 106 -5.07 12.92 2.40
CA GLU A 106 -4.71 11.64 3.02
C GLU A 106 -3.19 11.42 3.03
N PHE A 107 -2.49 11.73 1.94
CA PHE A 107 -1.02 11.69 1.91
C PHE A 107 -0.40 12.60 2.98
N MET A 108 -0.92 13.81 3.14
CA MET A 108 -0.45 14.74 4.17
C MET A 108 -0.70 14.21 5.59
N PHE A 109 -1.86 13.60 5.85
CA PHE A 109 -2.13 12.92 7.13
C PHE A 109 -1.13 11.81 7.40
N ALA A 110 -0.84 10.99 6.39
CA ALA A 110 0.17 9.94 6.50
C ALA A 110 1.56 10.53 6.81
N LYS A 111 1.92 11.67 6.21
CA LYS A 111 3.20 12.33 6.49
C LYS A 111 3.25 12.94 7.89
N PHE A 112 2.17 13.55 8.37
CA PHE A 112 2.11 14.07 9.73
C PHE A 112 2.22 12.95 10.77
N ALA A 113 1.73 11.75 10.45
CA ALA A 113 1.82 10.56 11.28
C ALA A 113 3.14 9.76 11.12
N ASP A 114 4.06 10.24 10.28
CA ASP A 114 5.29 9.57 9.86
C ASP A 114 5.07 8.14 9.36
N ILE A 115 3.96 7.91 8.64
CA ILE A 115 3.66 6.63 7.99
C ILE A 115 4.55 6.49 6.73
N PRO A 116 5.17 5.32 6.48
CA PRO A 116 5.90 5.06 5.24
C PRO A 116 4.95 4.98 4.04
N CYS A 117 5.28 5.69 2.97
CA CYS A 117 4.36 5.92 1.86
C CYS A 117 4.99 5.53 0.51
N VAL A 118 4.18 4.96 -0.37
CA VAL A 118 4.51 4.85 -1.80
C VAL A 118 3.60 5.81 -2.57
N ILE A 119 4.18 6.56 -3.51
CA ILE A 119 3.41 7.33 -4.48
C ILE A 119 3.49 6.62 -5.82
N LEU A 120 2.34 6.29 -6.41
CA LEU A 120 2.23 5.72 -7.74
C LEU A 120 1.79 6.80 -8.73
N ARG A 121 2.51 6.91 -9.85
CA ARG A 121 2.05 7.59 -11.05
C ARG A 121 2.13 6.61 -12.21
N SER A 122 0.98 6.22 -12.73
CA SER A 122 0.84 5.23 -13.78
C SER A 122 0.57 5.84 -15.16
N ASP A 123 0.15 7.11 -15.25
CA ASP A 123 -0.16 7.71 -16.55
C ASP A 123 1.03 8.42 -17.23
N LEU A 124 0.80 8.94 -18.45
CA LEU A 124 1.82 9.60 -19.28
C LEU A 124 2.00 11.10 -19.04
N ARG A 125 1.08 11.71 -18.29
CA ARG A 125 1.04 13.15 -18.14
C ARG A 125 2.19 13.60 -17.24
N LYS A 126 2.75 14.75 -17.58
CA LYS A 126 3.70 15.48 -16.74
C LYS A 126 2.98 16.74 -16.29
N ALA A 127 2.69 16.84 -15.01
CA ALA A 127 1.97 17.97 -14.42
C ALA A 127 2.72 18.51 -13.19
N GLY A 128 4.05 18.40 -13.21
CA GLY A 128 4.90 18.76 -12.09
C GLY A 128 5.86 19.90 -12.39
N ASP A 129 6.20 20.60 -11.33
CA ASP A 129 7.16 21.70 -11.32
C ASP A 129 8.52 21.14 -10.85
N GLY A 130 9.24 20.46 -11.76
CA GLY A 130 10.57 19.91 -11.47
C GLY A 130 10.76 18.45 -11.88
N ASN A 131 11.41 17.67 -11.02
CA ASN A 131 11.80 16.28 -11.31
C ASN A 131 10.65 15.27 -11.18
N ASP A 132 9.75 15.48 -10.20
CA ASP A 132 8.58 14.63 -10.02
C ASP A 132 7.43 15.09 -10.94
N PRO A 133 6.58 14.16 -11.43
CA PRO A 133 5.58 14.47 -12.46
C PRO A 133 4.28 15.10 -11.91
N TRP A 134 4.32 15.64 -10.69
CA TRP A 134 3.22 16.29 -9.98
C TRP A 134 3.72 17.54 -9.25
N ASN A 135 2.79 18.30 -8.65
CA ASN A 135 3.09 19.55 -7.97
C ASN A 135 4.24 19.41 -6.94
N LEU A 136 5.19 20.35 -6.94
CA LEU A 136 6.39 20.29 -6.10
C LEU A 136 6.07 20.19 -4.60
N MET A 137 4.92 20.73 -4.16
CA MET A 137 4.48 20.72 -2.77
C MET A 137 4.16 19.32 -2.24
N ALA A 138 4.03 18.32 -3.10
CA ALA A 138 3.85 16.92 -2.71
C ALA A 138 5.14 16.08 -2.82
N SER A 139 6.29 16.72 -3.06
CA SER A 139 7.58 16.05 -3.27
C SER A 139 8.49 16.11 -2.04
N PHE A 140 9.55 15.29 -2.03
CA PHE A 140 10.63 15.28 -1.03
C PHE A 140 10.26 14.94 0.42
N TYR A 141 9.02 14.50 0.70
CA TYR A 141 8.65 14.03 2.02
C TYR A 141 9.43 12.75 2.41
N PRO A 142 9.96 12.66 3.64
CA PRO A 142 10.77 11.53 4.07
C PRO A 142 9.96 10.24 4.10
N ARG A 143 10.64 9.08 4.08
CA ARG A 143 10.00 7.76 4.08
C ARG A 143 8.96 7.60 2.97
N THR A 144 9.27 8.12 1.79
CA THR A 144 8.42 8.08 0.61
C THR A 144 9.21 7.54 -0.58
N VAL A 145 8.64 6.60 -1.32
CA VAL A 145 9.24 6.08 -2.58
C VAL A 145 8.26 6.27 -3.72
N ASN A 146 8.74 6.87 -4.81
CA ASN A 146 7.97 7.11 -6.02
C ASN A 146 8.06 5.91 -6.96
N VAL A 147 6.91 5.50 -7.51
CA VAL A 147 6.78 4.54 -8.60
C VAL A 147 6.16 5.28 -9.79
N VAL A 148 7.00 5.71 -10.72
CA VAL A 148 6.57 6.41 -11.93
C VAL A 148 6.72 5.46 -13.11
N VAL A 149 5.60 4.92 -13.60
CA VAL A 149 5.58 3.87 -14.61
C VAL A 149 4.48 4.14 -15.64
N PRO A 150 4.82 4.60 -16.85
CA PRO A 150 3.81 4.89 -17.87
C PRO A 150 3.11 3.63 -18.39
N SER A 151 1.93 3.34 -17.82
CA SER A 151 1.08 2.18 -18.07
C SER A 151 0.79 1.97 -19.56
N LEU A 152 0.49 3.04 -20.31
CA LEU A 152 0.24 2.94 -21.75
C LEU A 152 1.44 2.39 -22.53
N LEU A 153 2.67 2.71 -22.12
CA LEU A 153 3.88 2.18 -22.78
C LEU A 153 4.10 0.71 -22.44
N ALA A 154 3.88 0.32 -21.19
CA ALA A 154 3.93 -1.08 -20.76
C ALA A 154 2.87 -1.92 -21.51
N TYR A 155 1.63 -1.44 -21.57
CA TYR A 155 0.55 -2.07 -22.34
C TYR A 155 0.91 -2.23 -23.83
N LYS A 156 1.41 -1.16 -24.48
CA LYS A 156 1.84 -1.22 -25.89
C LYS A 156 2.97 -2.22 -26.12
N THR A 157 3.87 -2.36 -25.17
CA THR A 157 4.99 -3.33 -25.26
C THR A 157 4.47 -4.76 -25.22
N ILE A 158 3.53 -5.06 -24.30
CA ILE A 158 2.87 -6.36 -24.20
C ILE A 158 2.07 -6.65 -25.47
N LEU A 159 1.31 -5.67 -25.97
CA LEU A 159 0.53 -5.80 -27.19
C LEU A 159 1.41 -6.14 -28.40
N LYS A 160 2.56 -5.45 -28.57
CA LYS A 160 3.51 -5.72 -29.67
C LYS A 160 4.09 -7.14 -29.61
N ARG A 161 4.41 -7.64 -28.41
CA ARG A 161 4.95 -9.01 -28.22
C ARG A 161 3.97 -10.10 -28.64
N ARG A 162 2.66 -9.83 -28.68
CA ARG A 162 1.66 -10.81 -29.13
C ARG A 162 1.79 -11.14 -30.64
N HIS A 163 2.52 -10.35 -31.44
CA HIS A 163 2.88 -10.55 -32.85
C HIS A 163 1.74 -10.83 -33.87
N ARG A 164 0.53 -11.20 -33.43
CA ARG A 164 -0.63 -11.51 -34.30
C ARG A 164 -1.64 -10.37 -34.23
N ARG A 165 -1.91 -9.78 -35.40
CA ARG A 165 -3.10 -8.94 -35.60
C ARG A 165 -4.32 -9.87 -35.62
N LEU A 166 -4.96 -10.01 -34.46
CA LEU A 166 -6.21 -10.76 -34.35
C LEU A 166 -7.33 -9.96 -35.02
N ASP A 167 -8.28 -10.68 -35.62
CA ASP A 167 -9.57 -10.13 -35.97
C ASP A 167 -10.26 -9.50 -34.74
N GLU A 168 -11.04 -8.44 -34.93
CA GLU A 168 -11.63 -7.69 -33.81
C GLU A 168 -12.62 -8.52 -33.00
N ILE A 169 -13.42 -9.38 -33.66
CA ILE A 169 -14.38 -10.26 -32.98
C ILE A 169 -13.61 -11.26 -32.12
N VAL A 170 -12.55 -11.86 -32.67
CA VAL A 170 -11.69 -12.78 -31.91
C VAL A 170 -11.02 -12.07 -30.75
N ARG A 171 -10.50 -10.85 -30.96
CA ARG A 171 -9.84 -10.04 -29.92
C ARG A 171 -10.79 -9.74 -28.76
N LEU A 172 -12.02 -9.31 -29.07
CA LEU A 172 -13.01 -8.90 -28.07
C LEU A 172 -13.61 -10.10 -27.34
N ALA A 173 -14.06 -11.13 -28.07
CA ALA A 173 -14.65 -12.33 -27.47
C ALA A 173 -13.64 -13.11 -26.61
N GLY A 174 -12.37 -13.12 -27.02
CA GLY A 174 -11.27 -13.74 -26.24
C GLY A 174 -10.72 -12.86 -25.11
N GLN A 175 -11.28 -11.67 -24.86
CA GLN A 175 -10.84 -10.73 -23.81
C GLN A 175 -9.33 -10.41 -23.85
N HIS A 176 -8.75 -10.45 -25.04
CA HIS A 176 -7.31 -10.40 -25.23
C HIS A 176 -6.67 -9.09 -24.74
N SER A 177 -7.39 -7.98 -24.90
CA SER A 177 -6.94 -6.67 -24.42
C SER A 177 -7.00 -6.56 -22.89
N THR A 178 -8.01 -7.14 -22.25
CA THR A 178 -8.07 -7.22 -20.79
C THR A 178 -6.91 -8.04 -20.26
N ALA A 179 -6.59 -9.19 -20.88
CA ALA A 179 -5.45 -10.01 -20.50
C ALA A 179 -4.09 -9.27 -20.63
N ASP A 180 -3.95 -8.34 -21.59
CA ASP A 180 -2.75 -7.51 -21.68
C ASP A 180 -2.72 -6.41 -20.62
N ALA A 181 -3.88 -5.79 -20.33
CA ALA A 181 -4.01 -4.80 -19.27
C ALA A 181 -3.72 -5.42 -17.88
N GLN A 182 -4.14 -6.66 -17.67
CA GLN A 182 -3.83 -7.45 -16.48
C GLN A 182 -2.32 -7.65 -16.30
N LYS A 183 -1.62 -8.10 -17.36
CA LYS A 183 -0.15 -8.25 -17.33
C LYS A 183 0.58 -6.93 -17.09
N MET A 184 0.09 -5.84 -17.67
CA MET A 184 0.62 -4.51 -17.40
C MET A 184 0.43 -4.13 -15.93
N CYS A 185 -0.75 -4.41 -15.36
CA CYS A 185 -1.01 -4.12 -13.96
C CYS A 185 -0.15 -5.00 -13.02
N ASP A 186 0.10 -6.26 -13.38
CA ASP A 186 1.05 -7.14 -12.69
C ASP A 186 2.46 -6.55 -12.65
N GLU A 187 2.94 -5.99 -13.77
CA GLU A 187 4.25 -5.32 -13.82
C GLU A 187 4.28 -4.11 -12.87
N ILE A 188 3.21 -3.32 -12.81
CA ILE A 188 3.08 -2.19 -11.89
C ILE A 188 3.03 -2.68 -10.43
N ALA A 189 2.26 -3.73 -10.14
CA ALA A 189 2.16 -4.32 -8.81
C ALA A 189 3.53 -4.77 -8.28
N VAL A 190 4.36 -5.42 -9.10
CA VAL A 190 5.74 -5.78 -8.74
C VAL A 190 6.56 -4.54 -8.33
N LEU A 191 6.41 -3.42 -9.04
CA LEU A 191 7.11 -2.18 -8.70
C LEU A 191 6.58 -1.57 -7.39
N CYS A 192 5.26 -1.59 -7.17
CA CYS A 192 4.65 -1.17 -5.91
C CYS A 192 5.14 -2.03 -4.73
N VAL A 193 5.18 -3.36 -4.88
CA VAL A 193 5.69 -4.28 -3.84
C VAL A 193 7.15 -3.97 -3.50
N ARG A 194 8.01 -3.75 -4.50
CA ARG A 194 9.41 -3.35 -4.27
C ARG A 194 9.53 -1.97 -3.60
N ALA A 195 8.62 -1.05 -3.90
CA ALA A 195 8.59 0.25 -3.24
C ALA A 195 8.14 0.11 -1.77
N LEU A 196 7.11 -0.69 -1.50
CA LEU A 196 6.63 -1.02 -0.16
C LEU A 196 7.72 -1.71 0.67
N ASP A 197 8.45 -2.66 0.08
CA ASP A 197 9.60 -3.33 0.73
C ASP A 197 10.67 -2.30 1.14
N ARG A 198 10.93 -1.30 0.29
CA ARG A 198 11.91 -0.23 0.57
C ARG A 198 11.44 0.71 1.68
N VAL A 199 10.22 1.23 1.61
CA VAL A 199 9.76 2.23 2.60
C VAL A 199 9.53 1.62 3.97
N ARG A 200 9.13 0.35 4.04
CA ARG A 200 8.90 -0.37 5.30
C ARG A 200 10.13 -0.42 6.20
N VAL A 201 11.33 -0.48 5.62
CA VAL A 201 12.59 -0.55 6.37
C VAL A 201 13.27 0.81 6.54
N MET A 202 12.64 1.90 6.10
CA MET A 202 13.17 3.24 6.34
C MET A 202 12.94 3.64 7.78
N GLU A 203 13.99 4.16 8.42
CA GLU A 203 13.92 4.65 9.80
C GLU A 203 12.88 5.77 9.95
N PRO A 204 12.07 5.74 11.02
CA PRO A 204 11.19 6.83 11.42
C PRO A 204 11.95 8.15 11.58
N VAL A 205 11.37 9.23 11.08
CA VAL A 205 11.91 10.59 11.28
C VAL A 205 11.36 11.20 12.58
N MET A 206 10.15 10.81 13.00
CA MET A 206 9.51 11.33 14.19
C MET A 206 10.24 10.89 15.47
N PRO A 207 10.82 11.82 16.24
CA PRO A 207 11.49 11.50 17.51
C PRO A 207 10.54 10.82 18.49
N LYS A 208 11.06 9.85 19.26
CA LYS A 208 10.28 9.06 20.22
C LYS A 208 9.40 9.90 21.16
N HIS A 209 9.94 11.00 21.67
CA HIS A 209 9.24 11.88 22.61
C HIS A 209 8.10 12.70 21.98
N LEU A 210 8.00 12.78 20.65
CA LEU A 210 6.90 13.48 19.96
C LEU A 210 5.76 12.56 19.53
N ARG A 211 5.96 11.24 19.51
CA ARG A 211 5.02 10.31 18.87
C ARG A 211 3.65 10.34 19.52
N GLU A 212 3.60 10.22 20.84
CA GLU A 212 2.35 10.25 21.59
C GLU A 212 1.63 11.59 21.41
N GLU A 213 2.35 12.70 21.53
CA GLU A 213 1.78 14.05 21.35
C GLU A 213 1.22 14.28 19.95
N VAL A 214 1.93 13.83 18.91
CA VAL A 214 1.47 13.94 17.52
C VAL A 214 0.22 13.10 17.28
N TYR A 215 0.19 11.84 17.74
CA TYR A 215 -0.99 11.00 17.58
C TYR A 215 -2.19 11.51 18.38
N ASN A 216 -1.95 12.05 19.58
CA ASN A 216 -2.97 12.76 20.36
C ASN A 216 -3.50 14.00 19.65
N TRP A 217 -2.63 14.76 18.99
CA TRP A 217 -3.06 15.90 18.18
C TRP A 217 -3.85 15.49 16.94
N LEU A 218 -3.41 14.47 16.22
CA LEU A 218 -4.09 13.94 15.03
C LEU A 218 -5.49 13.39 15.35
N ALA A 219 -5.73 12.93 16.57
CA ALA A 219 -7.06 12.52 17.04
C ALA A 219 -8.04 13.70 17.20
N LEU A 220 -7.53 14.94 17.34
CA LEU A 220 -8.32 16.13 17.66
C LEU A 220 -8.43 17.09 16.48
N MET A 221 -7.29 17.38 15.83
CA MET A 221 -7.15 18.38 14.77
C MET A 221 -8.21 18.30 13.66
N PRO A 222 -8.57 17.11 13.13
CA PRO A 222 -9.53 17.00 12.04
C PRO A 222 -10.98 17.28 12.49
N GLY A 223 -11.21 17.35 13.80
CA GLY A 223 -12.54 17.38 14.39
C GLY A 223 -13.30 16.08 14.11
N LEU A 224 -12.72 14.92 14.40
CA LEU A 224 -13.39 13.63 14.23
C LEU A 224 -14.64 13.55 15.13
N ARG A 225 -15.70 12.88 14.67
CA ARG A 225 -16.89 12.63 15.48
C ARG A 225 -16.59 11.59 16.57
N GLY A 226 -16.90 11.94 17.82
CA GLY A 226 -16.70 11.08 18.99
C GLY A 226 -16.29 11.89 20.22
N LYS A 227 -16.14 11.25 21.37
CA LYS A 227 -15.59 11.93 22.56
C LYS A 227 -14.08 12.01 22.41
N ALA A 228 -13.50 13.17 22.70
CA ALA A 228 -12.06 13.41 22.59
C ALA A 228 -11.21 12.35 23.32
N LYS A 229 -11.64 11.91 24.52
CA LYS A 229 -10.94 10.87 25.29
C LYS A 229 -10.95 9.50 24.61
N GLU A 230 -12.04 9.15 23.92
CA GLU A 230 -12.16 7.88 23.21
C GLU A 230 -11.31 7.89 21.94
N LEU A 231 -11.30 9.00 21.21
CA LEU A 231 -10.50 9.19 20.00
C LEU A 231 -8.99 9.16 20.28
N ARG A 232 -8.53 9.80 21.37
CA ARG A 232 -7.12 9.74 21.75
C ARG A 232 -6.67 8.31 22.04
N LYS A 233 -7.44 7.56 22.83
CA LYS A 233 -7.17 6.14 23.10
C LYS A 233 -7.12 5.29 21.83
N GLU A 234 -8.01 5.56 20.88
CA GLU A 234 -8.00 4.88 19.58
C GLU A 234 -6.70 5.16 18.82
N PHE A 235 -6.27 6.42 18.74
CA PHE A 235 -5.04 6.81 18.05
C PHE A 235 -3.77 6.35 18.80
N GLU A 236 -3.76 6.36 20.13
CA GLU A 236 -2.71 5.76 20.95
C GLU A 236 -2.56 4.26 20.61
N SER A 237 -3.67 3.53 20.46
CA SER A 237 -3.61 2.12 20.05
C SER A 237 -3.05 1.92 18.63
N PHE A 238 -3.26 2.89 17.73
CA PHE A 238 -2.65 2.87 16.40
C PHE A 238 -1.14 3.08 16.48
N LEU A 239 -0.69 4.01 17.32
CA LEU A 239 0.72 4.24 17.60
C LEU A 239 1.38 3.01 18.22
N GLU A 240 0.80 2.44 19.27
CA GLU A 240 1.32 1.24 19.95
C GLU A 240 1.57 0.11 18.97
N ARG A 241 0.60 -0.19 18.09
CA ARG A 241 0.75 -1.23 17.05
C ARG A 241 1.88 -0.94 16.07
N LYS A 242 2.11 0.33 15.71
CA LYS A 242 3.21 0.71 14.82
C LYS A 242 4.56 0.58 15.50
N VAL A 243 4.66 0.94 16.79
CA VAL A 243 5.86 0.75 17.60
C VAL A 243 6.19 -0.73 17.74
N GLU A 244 5.20 -1.58 18.03
CA GLU A 244 5.36 -3.05 18.11
C GLU A 244 5.82 -3.69 16.80
N ARG A 245 5.53 -3.05 15.66
CA ARG A 245 5.90 -3.50 14.31
C ARG A 245 7.20 -2.87 13.80
N ASP A 246 7.92 -2.12 14.64
CA ASP A 246 9.13 -1.36 14.28
C ASP A 246 8.89 -0.37 13.11
N LEU A 247 7.66 0.17 12.99
CA LEU A 247 7.29 1.15 11.96
C LEU A 247 7.38 2.60 12.45
N LEU A 248 7.34 2.78 13.78
CA LEU A 248 7.64 4.01 14.50
C LEU A 248 8.54 3.68 15.69
#